data_AF-A0A644T504-F1
#
_entry.id   AF-A0A644T504-F1
#
_cell.length_a   1.000
_cell.length_b   1.000
_cell.length_c   1.000
_cell.angle_alpha   90.00
_cell.angle_beta   90.00
_cell.angle_gamma   90.00
#
_symmetry.space_group_name_H-M   'P 1'
#
loop_
_entity.id
_entity.type
_entity.pdbx_description
1 polymer ?
#
loop_
_entity_poly.entity_id
_entity_poly.type
_entity_poly.pdbx_seq_one_letter_code
_entity_poly.pdbx_strand_id
1 'polypeptide(L)'
;MQQYWQRNFDRSNSLIHQGIGTEAFFRSIEQELPPVVSRAQLSKVTGGLISAKTLSNEDALHKGPTERVRAGSKIGYTRSSAMAYIRKKFQLL
;
A
#
# COMPACT_ATOMS: atom_id res chain seq x y z
N MET A 1 7.11 34.34 -22.26
CA MET A 1 7.69 33.19 -23.01
C MET A 1 8.61 32.28 -22.20
N GLN A 2 9.18 32.71 -21.06
CA GLN A 2 10.06 31.84 -20.23
C GLN A 2 9.32 30.86 -19.30
N GLN A 3 8.05 31.13 -18.97
CA GLN A 3 7.23 30.31 -18.06
C GLN A 3 6.73 28.98 -18.67
N TYR A 4 6.74 28.84 -19.99
CA TYR A 4 6.33 27.60 -20.68
C TYR A 4 7.43 26.53 -20.70
N TRP A 5 8.69 26.92 -20.57
CA TRP A 5 9.82 25.99 -20.52
C TRP A 5 10.00 25.35 -19.14
N GLN A 6 9.63 26.04 -18.06
CA GLN A 6 9.66 25.50 -16.70
C GLN A 6 8.56 24.45 -16.46
N ARG A 7 7.34 24.70 -16.98
CA ARG A 7 6.19 23.79 -16.80
C ARG A 7 6.35 22.42 -17.49
N ASN A 8 7.18 22.34 -18.52
CA ASN A 8 7.44 21.10 -19.23
C ASN A 8 8.55 20.25 -18.57
N PHE A 9 9.46 20.87 -17.80
CA PHE A 9 10.51 20.14 -17.09
C PHE A 9 9.96 19.40 -15.85
N ASP A 10 9.01 20.02 -15.13
CA ASP A 10 8.26 19.38 -14.02
C ASP A 10 7.48 18.15 -14.48
N ARG A 11 6.88 18.22 -15.67
CA ARG A 11 6.11 17.11 -16.25
C ARG A 11 7.00 15.91 -16.55
N SER A 12 8.21 16.13 -17.06
CA SER A 12 9.16 15.06 -17.40
C SER A 12 9.79 14.40 -16.17
N ASN A 13 10.07 15.15 -15.10
CA ASN A 13 10.52 14.55 -13.83
C ASN A 13 9.43 13.65 -13.20
N SER A 14 8.15 14.02 -13.31
CA SER A 14 7.03 13.18 -12.84
C SER A 14 6.88 11.85 -13.59
N LEU A 15 7.41 11.77 -14.82
CA LEU A 15 7.35 10.59 -15.68
C LEU A 15 8.55 9.65 -15.46
N ILE A 16 9.70 10.16 -15.02
CA ILE A 16 10.91 9.34 -14.77
C ILE A 16 10.82 8.61 -13.41
N HIS A 17 10.02 9.11 -12.46
CA HIS A 17 9.70 8.39 -11.21
C HIS A 17 8.66 7.25 -11.38
N GLN A 18 8.27 6.90 -12.62
CA GLN A 18 7.23 5.90 -12.93
C GLN A 18 7.64 4.42 -12.77
N GLY A 19 8.72 4.11 -12.06
CA GLY A 19 9.13 2.72 -11.85
C GLY A 19 8.35 2.00 -10.76
N ILE A 20 8.36 2.52 -9.53
CA ILE A 20 7.73 1.94 -8.34
C ILE A 20 7.45 3.10 -7.37
N GLY A 21 6.23 3.20 -6.81
CA GLY A 21 5.84 4.25 -5.86
C GLY A 21 4.99 5.41 -6.41
N THR A 22 4.63 5.37 -7.69
CA THR A 22 3.62 6.29 -8.24
C THR A 22 2.22 5.92 -7.75
N GLU A 23 1.30 6.90 -7.76
CA GLU A 23 -0.11 6.66 -7.43
C GLU A 23 -0.73 5.54 -8.29
N ALA A 24 -0.24 5.36 -9.53
CA ALA A 24 -0.65 4.26 -10.41
C ALA A 24 -0.30 2.87 -9.84
N PHE A 25 0.87 2.72 -9.21
CA PHE A 25 1.28 1.46 -8.54
C PHE A 25 0.40 1.15 -7.33
N PHE A 26 0.10 2.13 -6.48
CA PHE A 26 -0.80 1.90 -5.36
C PHE A 26 -2.24 1.64 -5.82
N ARG A 27 -2.69 2.28 -6.90
CA ARG A 27 -4.00 2.03 -7.50
C ARG A 27 -4.14 0.62 -8.06
N SER A 28 -3.11 0.07 -8.70
CA SER A 28 -3.19 -1.32 -9.19
C SER A 28 -3.32 -2.30 -8.03
N ILE A 29 -2.59 -2.09 -6.93
CA ILE A 29 -2.75 -2.90 -5.70
C ILE A 29 -4.15 -2.73 -5.11
N GLU A 30 -4.67 -1.50 -5.05
CA GLU A 30 -6.01 -1.23 -4.50
C GLU A 30 -7.13 -1.93 -5.27
N GLN A 31 -7.03 -2.02 -6.59
CA GLN A 31 -7.99 -2.70 -7.45
C GLN A 31 -8.02 -4.22 -7.23
N GLU A 32 -6.87 -4.83 -6.98
CA GLU A 32 -6.74 -6.27 -6.73
C GLU A 32 -7.16 -6.68 -5.30
N LEU A 33 -7.19 -5.73 -4.36
CA LEU A 33 -7.55 -6.02 -2.98
C LEU A 33 -9.05 -6.26 -2.82
N PRO A 34 -9.50 -7.33 -2.15
CA PRO A 34 -10.91 -7.50 -1.78
C PRO A 34 -11.36 -6.43 -0.77
N PRO A 35 -12.69 -6.24 -0.56
CA PRO A 35 -13.21 -5.28 0.43
C PRO A 35 -12.69 -5.53 1.85
N VAL A 36 -12.48 -6.79 2.21
CA VAL A 36 -11.86 -7.23 3.47
C VAL A 36 -10.66 -8.12 3.16
N VAL A 37 -9.50 -7.76 3.69
CA VAL A 37 -8.22 -8.40 3.39
C VAL A 37 -7.71 -9.11 4.65
N SER A 38 -7.64 -10.44 4.62
CA SER A 38 -7.03 -11.20 5.73
C SER A 38 -5.51 -10.98 5.80
N ARG A 39 -4.88 -11.22 6.96
CA ARG A 39 -3.41 -11.18 7.10
C ARG A 39 -2.69 -12.07 6.07
N ALA A 40 -3.23 -13.27 5.84
CA ALA A 40 -2.68 -14.21 4.86
C ALA A 40 -2.83 -13.68 3.43
N GLN A 41 -3.96 -13.06 3.10
CA GLN A 41 -4.18 -12.47 1.78
C GLN A 41 -3.29 -11.26 1.55
N LEU A 42 -3.15 -10.37 2.53
CA LEU A 42 -2.26 -9.21 2.44
C LEU A 42 -0.81 -9.65 2.20
N SER A 43 -0.40 -10.72 2.86
CA SER A 43 0.92 -11.32 2.65
C SER A 43 1.11 -11.83 1.22
N LYS A 44 0.09 -12.49 0.65
CA LYS A 44 0.12 -12.94 -0.75
C LYS A 44 0.14 -11.78 -1.75
N VAL A 45 -0.72 -10.79 -1.57
CA VAL A 45 -0.84 -9.63 -2.48
C VAL A 45 0.44 -8.80 -2.50
N THR A 46 1.13 -8.69 -1.37
CA THR A 46 2.43 -8.01 -1.28
C THR A 46 3.60 -8.87 -1.74
N GLY A 47 3.37 -10.04 -2.36
CA GLY A 47 4.42 -10.94 -2.80
C GLY A 47 5.26 -11.53 -1.66
N GLY A 48 4.74 -11.54 -0.43
CA GLY A 48 5.46 -11.99 0.76
C GLY A 48 6.33 -10.93 1.44
N LEU A 49 6.40 -9.70 0.92
CA LEU A 49 7.15 -8.59 1.53
C LEU A 49 6.64 -8.28 2.95
N ILE A 50 5.34 -8.44 3.17
CA ILE A 50 4.72 -8.30 4.49
C ILE A 50 4.21 -9.68 4.92
N SER A 51 4.89 -10.33 5.86
CA SER A 51 4.44 -11.63 6.34
C SER A 51 3.18 -11.52 7.21
N ALA A 52 2.33 -12.55 7.20
CA ALA A 52 1.19 -12.63 8.12
C ALA A 52 1.61 -12.60 9.60
N LYS A 53 2.82 -13.11 9.91
CA LYS A 53 3.43 -13.03 11.25
C LYS A 53 3.80 -11.59 11.61
N THR A 54 4.38 -10.85 10.68
CA THR A 54 4.67 -9.41 10.86
C THR A 54 3.40 -8.64 11.17
N LEU A 55 2.33 -8.86 10.41
CA LEU A 55 1.02 -8.23 10.67
C LEU A 55 0.47 -8.59 12.05
N SER A 56 0.59 -9.85 12.46
CA SER A 56 0.14 -10.27 13.79
C SER A 56 0.92 -9.58 14.91
N ASN A 57 2.24 -9.46 14.76
CA ASN A 57 3.10 -8.79 15.74
C ASN A 57 2.81 -7.28 15.79
N GLU A 58 2.65 -6.65 14.63
CA GLU A 58 2.36 -5.22 14.56
C GLU A 58 0.95 -4.87 15.03
N ASP A 59 -0.02 -5.75 14.83
CA ASP A 59 -1.34 -5.62 15.44
C ASP A 59 -1.30 -5.66 16.96
N ALA A 60 -0.43 -6.51 17.55
CA ALA A 60 -0.20 -6.56 18.99
C ALA A 60 0.49 -5.29 19.51
N LEU A 61 1.30 -4.64 18.67
CA LEU A 61 1.97 -3.39 18.98
C LEU A 61 1.17 -2.13 18.58
N HIS A 62 -0.06 -2.28 18.10
CA HIS A 62 -0.88 -1.18 17.56
C HIS A 62 -0.22 -0.40 16.40
N LYS A 63 0.71 -1.04 15.68
CA LYS A 63 1.42 -0.50 14.51
C LYS A 63 0.89 -1.03 13.17
N GLY A 64 0.03 -2.04 13.20
CA GLY A 64 -0.62 -2.63 12.04
C GLY A 64 -1.76 -1.78 11.48
N PRO A 65 -2.55 -2.31 10.52
CA PRO A 65 -3.71 -1.62 9.99
C PRO A 65 -4.75 -1.34 11.10
N THR A 66 -5.30 -0.12 11.08
CA THR A 66 -6.20 0.42 12.09
C THR A 66 -7.58 -0.24 12.13
N GLU A 67 -8.21 -0.40 10.97
CA GLU A 67 -9.59 -0.91 10.87
C GLU A 67 -9.56 -2.43 10.71
N ARG A 68 -9.82 -3.11 11.83
CA ARG A 68 -9.75 -4.58 11.92
C ARG A 68 -11.14 -5.18 11.93
N VAL A 69 -11.31 -6.23 11.15
CA VAL A 69 -12.51 -7.07 11.09
C VAL A 69 -12.14 -8.45 11.60
N ARG A 70 -12.93 -8.98 12.54
CA ARG A 70 -12.75 -10.34 13.06
C ARG A 70 -13.84 -11.25 12.52
N ALA A 71 -13.43 -12.38 11.96
CA ALA A 71 -14.32 -13.46 11.53
C ALA A 71 -13.85 -14.76 12.19
N GLY A 72 -14.48 -15.13 13.31
CA GLY A 72 -14.06 -16.26 14.14
C GLY A 72 -12.65 -16.09 14.71
N SER A 73 -11.74 -16.99 14.36
CA SER A 73 -10.32 -16.94 14.74
C SER A 73 -9.46 -16.12 13.77
N LYS A 74 -10.02 -15.62 12.67
CA LYS A 74 -9.29 -14.88 11.64
C LYS A 74 -9.45 -13.37 11.84
N ILE A 75 -8.38 -12.64 11.57
CA ILE A 75 -8.35 -11.18 11.51
C ILE A 75 -8.11 -10.75 10.06
N GLY A 76 -8.90 -9.79 9.63
CA GLY A 76 -8.70 -9.06 8.39
C GLY A 76 -8.84 -7.56 8.61
N TYR A 77 -8.67 -6.82 7.53
CA TYR A 77 -8.63 -5.37 7.51
C TYR A 77 -9.53 -4.86 6.41
N THR A 78 -10.06 -3.65 6.57
CA THR A 78 -10.71 -2.95 5.45
C THR A 78 -9.68 -2.71 4.34
N ARG A 79 -10.15 -2.67 3.08
CA ARG A 79 -9.29 -2.31 1.94
C ARG A 79 -8.52 -1.00 2.20
N SER A 80 -9.23 0.02 2.68
CA SER A 80 -8.66 1.34 2.95
C SER A 80 -7.55 1.29 4.01
N SER A 81 -7.75 0.57 5.11
CA SER A 81 -6.75 0.46 6.17
C SER A 81 -5.55 -0.37 5.73
N ALA A 82 -5.76 -1.45 4.97
CA ALA A 82 -4.70 -2.22 4.35
C ALA A 82 -3.83 -1.36 3.41
N MET A 83 -4.46 -0.54 2.56
CA MET A 83 -3.75 0.38 1.65
C MET A 83 -2.95 1.44 2.39
N ALA A 84 -3.53 2.05 3.42
CA ALA A 84 -2.82 3.03 4.26
C ALA A 84 -1.57 2.42 4.90
N TYR A 85 -1.68 1.18 5.36
CA TYR A 85 -0.56 0.44 5.93
C TYR A 85 0.53 0.10 4.89
N ILE A 86 0.15 -0.36 3.70
CA ILE A 86 1.09 -0.63 2.59
C ILE A 86 1.85 0.65 2.21
N ARG A 87 1.13 1.77 2.04
CA ARG A 87 1.75 3.08 1.72
C ARG A 87 2.75 3.54 2.77
N LYS A 88 2.50 3.24 4.05
CA LYS A 88 3.42 3.54 5.16
C LYS A 88 4.66 2.63 5.16
N LYS A 89 4.51 1.37 4.75
CA LYS A 89 5.54 0.34 4.86
C LYS A 89 6.50 0.30 3.68
N PHE A 90 6.01 0.55 2.48
CA PHE A 90 6.84 0.52 1.30
C PHE A 90 7.62 1.83 1.22
N GLN A 91 8.95 1.73 1.35
CA GLN A 91 9.88 2.83 1.10
C GLN A 91 10.54 2.60 -0.26
N LEU A 92 10.67 3.67 -1.03
CA LEU A 92 11.38 3.66 -2.31
C LEU A 92 12.87 3.86 -2.03
N LEU A 93 13.71 3.05 -2.67
CA LEU A 93 15.17 3.18 -2.65
C LEU A 93 15.65 3.90 -3.90
#